data_AF-A0A2N1CWF8-F1
#
_entry.id   AF-A0A2N1CWF8-F1
#
_cell.length_a   1.000
_cell.length_b   1.000
_cell.length_c   1.000
_cell.angle_alpha   90.00
_cell.angle_beta   90.00
_cell.angle_gamma   90.00
#
_symmetry.space_group_name_H-M   'P 1'
#
loop_
_entity.id
_entity.type
_entity.pdbx_description
1 polymer ?
#
loop_
_entity_poly.entity_id
_entity_poly.type
_entity_poly.pdbx_seq_one_letter_code
_entity_poly.pdbx_strand_id
1 'polypeptide(L)' 'MADIAVAFHWSPADMASLGLAELMDWRERARKRVEAKHGA' A
#
# COMPACT_ATOMS: atom_id res chain seq x y z
N MET A 1 -6.41 0.64 -1.24
CA MET A 1 -6.09 1.81 -0.39
C MET A 1 -5.82 1.39 1.04
N ALA A 2 -6.72 0.67 1.71
CA ALA A 2 -6.47 0.16 3.08
C ALA A 2 -5.19 -0.69 3.20
N ASP A 3 -4.92 -1.54 2.20
CA ASP A 3 -3.70 -2.39 2.17
C ASP A 3 -2.41 -1.56 2.20
N ILE A 4 -2.40 -0.45 1.46
CA ILE A 4 -1.25 0.47 1.36
C ILE A 4 -1.11 1.25 2.67
N ALA A 5 -2.21 1.74 3.23
CA ALA A 5 -2.22 2.44 4.52
C ALA A 5 -1.65 1.57 5.65
N VAL A 6 -2.04 0.29 5.73
CA VAL A 6 -1.53 -0.65 6.75
C VAL A 6 -0.08 -1.06 6.49
N ALA A 7 0.30 -1.25 5.22
CA ALA A 7 1.67 -1.65 4.87
C ALA A 7 2.71 -0.54 5.09
N PHE A 8 2.33 0.73 4.85
CA PHE A 8 3.25 1.87 4.81
C PHE A 8 2.94 2.99 5.82
N HIS A 9 1.86 2.87 6.61
CA HIS A 9 1.38 3.93 7.51
C HIS A 9 1.17 5.28 6.80
N TRP A 10 0.83 5.24 5.52
CA TRP A 10 0.60 6.43 4.70
C TRP A 10 -0.73 7.09 4.99
N SER A 11 -0.75 8.43 4.89
CA SER A 11 -1.97 9.20 5.06
C SER A 11 -2.81 9.19 3.76
N PRO A 12 -4.13 9.39 3.84
CA PRO A 12 -5.00 9.49 2.65
C PRO A 12 -4.53 10.54 1.63
N ALA A 13 -3.90 11.62 2.09
CA ALA A 13 -3.32 12.66 1.25
C ALA A 13 -2.14 12.15 0.40
N ASP A 14 -1.30 11.27 0.94
CA ASP A 14 -0.17 10.67 0.21
C ASP A 14 -0.65 9.67 -0.85
N MET A 15 -1.79 9.01 -0.61
CA MET A 15 -2.42 8.15 -1.61
C MET A 15 -3.16 8.95 -2.69
N ALA A 16 -3.69 10.12 -2.34
CA ALA A 16 -4.41 10.99 -3.26
C ALA A 16 -3.47 11.80 -4.19
N SER A 17 -2.21 12.00 -3.79
CA SER A 17 -1.20 12.63 -4.64
C SER A 17 -0.64 11.69 -5.72
N LEU A 18 -0.76 10.37 -5.52
CA LEU A 18 -0.32 9.36 -6.47
C LEU A 18 -1.37 9.11 -7.56
N GLY A 19 -0.93 8.98 -8.82
CA GLY A 19 -1.80 8.60 -9.91
C GLY A 19 -2.34 7.17 -9.76
N LEU A 20 -3.46 6.86 -10.43
CA LEU A 20 -4.10 5.54 -10.35
C LEU A 20 -3.15 4.38 -10.72
N ALA A 21 -2.27 4.59 -11.69
CA ALA A 21 -1.27 3.61 -12.12
C ALA A 21 -0.21 3.34 -11.03
N GLU A 22 0.26 4.39 -10.35
CA GLU A 22 1.21 4.25 -9.23
C GLU A 22 0.54 3.58 -8.02
N LEU A 23 -0.72 3.92 -7.74
CA LEU A 23 -1.51 3.27 -6.69
C LEU A 23 -1.64 1.75 -6.91
N MET A 24 -1.76 1.31 -8.17
CA MET A 24 -1.82 -0.11 -8.52
C MET A 24 -0.48 -0.82 -8.25
N ASP A 25 0.66 -0.22 -8.61
CA ASP A 25 1.99 -0.77 -8.34
C ASP A 25 2.27 -0.85 -6.82
N TRP A 26 1.93 0.22 -6.09
CA TRP A 26 2.07 0.25 -4.63
C TRP A 26 1.17 -0.76 -3.93
N ARG A 27 -0.01 -1.07 -4.49
CA ARG A 27 -0.89 -2.11 -3.93
C ARG A 27 -0.29 -3.51 -4.05
N GLU A 28 0.35 -3.83 -5.17
CA GLU A 28 1.06 -5.11 -5.38
C GLU A 28 2.19 -5.27 -4.36
N ARG A 29 2.98 -4.20 -4.14
CA ARG A 29 4.06 -4.16 -3.15
C ARG A 29 3.55 -4.27 -1.72
N ALA A 30 2.49 -3.53 -1.39
CA ALA A 30 1.83 -3.56 -0.08
C ALA A 30 1.35 -4.97 0.24
N ARG A 31 0.72 -5.66 -0.72
CA ARG A 31 0.25 -7.03 -0.57
C ARG A 31 1.37 -7.99 -0.18
N LYS A 32 2.47 -7.99 -0.95
CA LYS A 32 3.65 -8.83 -0.65
C LYS A 32 4.23 -8.56 0.73
N ARG A 33 4.24 -7.29 1.15
CA ARG A 33 4.75 -6.88 2.47
C ARG A 33 3.83 -7.31 3.61
N VAL A 34 2.52 -7.15 3.46
CA VAL A 34 1.52 -7.55 4.47
C VAL A 34 1.54 -9.07 4.64
N GLU A 35 1.58 -9.83 3.53
CA GLU A 35 1.71 -11.29 3.55
C GLU A 35 2.98 -11.74 4.29
N ALA A 36 4.13 -11.13 3.97
CA ALA A 36 5.39 -11.40 4.67
C ALA A 36 5.38 -10.99 6.16
N LYS A 37 4.57 -10.00 6.56
CA LYS A 37 4.50 -9.51 7.95
C LYS A 37 3.52 -10.31 8.82
N HIS A 38 2.53 -10.96 8.21
CA HIS A 38 1.53 -11.78 8.90
C HIS A 38 1.84 -13.28 8.88
N GLY A 39 2.81 -13.74 8.08
CA GLY A 39 3.30 -15.11 8.07
C GLY A 39 4.65 -15.26 8.77
N ALA A 40 4.67 -15.35 10.09
CA ALA A 40 5.76 -15.87 10.91
C ALA A 40 5.20 -16.45 12.21
#